data_AF-A0A957I5D1-F1
#
_entry.id   AF-A0A957I5D1-F1
#
_cell.length_a   1.000
_cell.length_b   1.000
_cell.length_c   1.000
_cell.angle_alpha   90.00
_cell.angle_beta   90.00
_cell.angle_gamma   90.00
#
_symmetry.space_group_name_H-M   'P 1'
#
loop_
_entity.id
_entity.type
_entity.pdbx_description
1 polymer ?
#
loop_
_entity_poly.entity_id
_entity_poly.type
_entity_poly.pdbx_seq_one_letter_code
_entity_poly.pdbx_strand_id
1 'polypeptide(L)'
;LVALILFGSRARGDATPDSDWDVLLLADNLPVSPFRRSRFVYALLPDEWRYQLSILCHSTSEWFSRVTPLALDIALDGIILYDNSQGTVSTRLADLRQKLNQMGLKRQAIGNNDWLWFWQSFPGLNWQINWEETA
;
A
#
# COMPACT_ATOMS: atom_id res chain seq x y z
N LEU A 1 -9.09 -3.44 13.96
CA LEU A 1 -8.33 -2.61 13.00
C LEU A 1 -6.87 -2.66 13.39
N VAL A 2 -5.97 -2.95 12.45
CA VAL A 2 -4.53 -3.02 12.69
C VAL A 2 -3.82 -1.76 12.18
N ALA A 3 -3.99 -1.42 10.91
CA ALA A 3 -3.38 -0.23 10.33
C ALA A 3 -4.24 0.38 9.23
N LEU A 4 -4.03 1.68 8.99
CA LEU A 4 -4.63 2.45 7.92
C LEU A 4 -3.56 3.27 7.22
N ILE A 5 -3.42 3.10 5.91
CA ILE A 5 -2.39 3.76 5.12
C ILE A 5 -3.06 4.46 3.94
N LEU A 6 -2.85 5.77 3.82
CA LEU A 6 -3.22 6.53 2.62
C LEU A 6 -2.17 6.27 1.55
N PHE A 7 -2.61 5.98 0.34
CA PHE A 7 -1.74 5.82 -0.82
C PHE A 7 -2.32 6.57 -2.04
N GLY A 8 -1.74 6.33 -3.20
CA GLY A 8 -2.24 6.93 -4.44
C GLY A 8 -1.90 8.42 -4.55
N SER A 9 -2.66 9.14 -5.36
CA SER A 9 -2.31 10.50 -5.76
C SER A 9 -2.30 11.48 -4.60
N ARG A 10 -3.18 11.28 -3.62
CA ARG A 10 -3.26 12.13 -2.42
C ARG A 10 -2.06 11.93 -1.49
N ALA A 11 -1.55 10.71 -1.38
CA ALA A 11 -0.32 10.44 -0.64
C ALA A 11 0.92 11.00 -1.36
N ARG A 12 0.97 10.90 -2.69
CA ARG A 12 2.05 11.45 -3.52
C ARG A 12 2.06 12.97 -3.62
N GLY A 13 0.92 13.62 -3.39
CA GLY A 13 0.75 15.06 -3.53
C GLY A 13 0.47 15.54 -4.96
N ASP A 14 0.12 14.62 -5.88
CA ASP A 14 -0.25 14.93 -7.28
C ASP A 14 -1.76 14.82 -7.56
N ALA A 15 -2.58 14.75 -6.50
CA ALA A 15 -4.04 14.67 -6.60
C ALA A 15 -4.70 15.95 -7.13
N THR A 16 -5.78 15.74 -7.90
CA THR A 16 -6.75 16.78 -8.28
C THR A 16 -7.90 16.85 -7.27
N PRO A 17 -8.74 17.91 -7.29
CA PRO A 17 -9.92 17.99 -6.43
C PRO A 17 -10.87 16.78 -6.56
N ASP A 18 -10.99 16.23 -7.77
CA ASP A 18 -11.85 15.08 -8.09
C ASP A 18 -11.19 13.72 -7.82
N SER A 19 -9.95 13.69 -7.33
CA SER A 19 -9.25 12.43 -7.02
C SER A 19 -9.87 11.74 -5.81
N ASP A 20 -10.05 10.43 -5.90
CA ASP A 20 -10.45 9.61 -4.76
C ASP A 20 -9.36 9.59 -3.67
N TRP A 21 -9.76 9.22 -2.46
CA TRP A 21 -8.88 8.87 -1.36
C TRP A 21 -8.62 7.36 -1.38
N ASP A 22 -7.44 6.95 -1.79
CA ASP A 22 -7.04 5.54 -1.82
C ASP A 22 -6.47 5.10 -0.47
N VAL A 23 -7.11 4.13 0.17
CA VAL A 23 -6.75 3.71 1.53
C VAL A 23 -6.56 2.20 1.61
N LEU A 24 -5.41 1.78 2.12
CA LEU A 24 -5.16 0.40 2.52
C LEU A 24 -5.59 0.25 3.99
N LEU A 25 -6.59 -0.62 4.21
CA LEU A 25 -7.07 -1.01 5.52
C LEU A 25 -6.55 -2.41 5.84
N LEU A 26 -5.74 -2.51 6.88
CA LEU A 26 -5.31 -3.78 7.46
C LEU A 26 -6.13 -4.06 8.71
N ALA A 27 -6.89 -5.15 8.71
CA ALA A 27 -7.64 -5.59 9.88
C ALA A 27 -7.75 -7.11 9.94
N ASP A 28 -7.53 -7.66 11.13
CA ASP A 28 -7.80 -9.06 11.40
C ASP A 28 -9.28 -9.21 11.81
N ASN A 29 -9.91 -10.33 11.41
CA ASN A 29 -11.36 -10.60 11.53
C ASN A 29 -12.27 -10.00 10.45
N LEU A 30 -11.75 -9.80 9.24
CA LEU A 30 -12.56 -9.45 8.09
C LEU A 30 -13.32 -10.66 7.51
N PRO A 31 -14.47 -10.45 6.84
CA PRO A 31 -15.09 -11.51 6.06
C PRO A 31 -14.10 -12.09 5.03
N VAL A 32 -14.12 -13.42 4.87
CA VAL A 32 -13.23 -14.13 3.94
C VAL A 32 -13.54 -13.79 2.49
N SER A 33 -14.83 -13.65 2.14
CA SER A 33 -15.24 -13.28 0.78
C SER A 33 -14.87 -11.82 0.47
N PRO A 34 -14.11 -11.53 -0.60
CA PRO A 34 -13.73 -10.17 -0.97
C PRO A 34 -14.92 -9.23 -1.16
N PHE A 35 -16.00 -9.73 -1.76
CA PHE A 35 -17.24 -8.96 -1.94
C PHE A 35 -17.90 -8.62 -0.61
N ARG A 36 -18.05 -9.61 0.30
CA ARG A 36 -18.63 -9.35 1.63
C ARG A 36 -17.74 -8.44 2.47
N ARG A 37 -16.43 -8.57 2.34
CA ARG A 37 -15.43 -7.71 3.01
C ARG A 37 -15.58 -6.26 2.58
N SER A 38 -15.58 -6.02 1.27
CA SER A 38 -15.79 -4.67 0.72
C SER A 38 -17.12 -4.09 1.21
N ARG A 39 -18.23 -4.81 1.04
CA ARG A 39 -19.55 -4.36 1.50
C ARG A 39 -19.60 -4.08 3.00
N PHE A 40 -18.96 -4.92 3.82
CA PHE A 40 -18.88 -4.72 5.26
C PHE A 40 -18.16 -3.41 5.61
N VAL A 41 -17.00 -3.14 5.00
CA VAL A 41 -16.23 -1.92 5.27
C VAL A 41 -16.98 -0.67 4.80
N TYR A 42 -17.52 -0.67 3.58
CA TYR A 42 -18.28 0.48 3.07
C TYR A 42 -19.54 0.77 3.89
N ALA A 43 -20.19 -0.24 4.48
CA ALA A 43 -21.34 -0.05 5.36
C ALA A 43 -20.99 0.66 6.67
N LEU A 44 -19.73 0.64 7.10
CA LEU A 44 -19.25 1.36 8.29
C LEU A 44 -18.96 2.84 8.01
N LEU A 45 -18.85 3.23 6.74
CA LEU A 45 -18.57 4.59 6.35
C LEU A 45 -19.84 5.45 6.28
N PRO A 46 -19.73 6.75 6.59
CA PRO A 46 -20.76 7.73 6.24
C PRO A 46 -21.07 7.67 4.75
N ASP A 47 -22.35 7.83 4.38
CA ASP A 47 -22.81 7.75 2.99
C ASP A 47 -22.07 8.72 2.07
N GLU A 48 -21.77 9.92 2.56
CA GLU A 48 -21.05 10.99 1.85
C GLU A 48 -19.64 10.58 1.40
N TRP A 49 -19.00 9.67 2.13
CA TRP A 49 -17.62 9.27 1.88
C TRP A 49 -17.50 8.07 0.94
N ARG A 50 -18.59 7.32 0.73
CA ARG A 50 -18.57 6.08 -0.07
C ARG A 50 -18.19 6.29 -1.53
N TYR A 51 -18.37 7.50 -2.05
CA TYR A 51 -18.05 7.86 -3.43
C TYR A 51 -16.72 8.61 -3.58
N GLN A 52 -16.03 8.87 -2.46
CA GLN A 52 -14.75 9.60 -2.45
C GLN A 52 -13.61 8.73 -1.92
N LEU A 53 -13.90 7.52 -1.43
CA LEU A 53 -12.94 6.59 -0.86
C LEU A 53 -12.86 5.32 -1.70
N SER A 54 -11.64 4.97 -2.08
CA SER A 54 -11.28 3.69 -2.67
C SER A 54 -10.54 2.88 -1.59
N ILE A 55 -11.21 1.86 -1.03
CA ILE A 55 -10.63 1.07 0.06
C ILE A 55 -10.15 -0.29 -0.42
N LEU A 56 -8.85 -0.53 -0.28
CA LEU A 56 -8.25 -1.85 -0.39
C LEU A 56 -8.16 -2.49 1.00
N CYS A 57 -8.75 -3.67 1.18
CA CYS A 57 -8.95 -4.27 2.49
C CYS A 57 -8.37 -5.69 2.58
N HIS A 58 -7.41 -5.88 3.48
CA HIS A 58 -6.70 -7.14 3.69
C HIS A 58 -6.54 -7.47 5.17
N SER A 59 -6.42 -8.76 5.49
CA SER A 59 -5.79 -9.12 6.76
C SER A 59 -4.30 -8.80 6.72
N THR A 60 -3.68 -8.67 7.88
CA THR A 60 -2.23 -8.49 7.98
C THR A 60 -1.47 -9.65 7.31
N SER A 61 -1.89 -10.88 7.58
CA SER A 61 -1.31 -12.09 6.99
C SER A 61 -1.44 -12.16 5.47
N GLU A 62 -2.59 -11.78 4.91
CA GLU A 62 -2.79 -11.73 3.45
C GLU A 62 -1.86 -10.69 2.82
N TRP A 63 -1.81 -9.48 3.39
CA TRP A 63 -1.01 -8.39 2.86
C TRP A 63 0.49 -8.68 2.87
N PHE A 64 0.99 -9.24 3.98
CA PHE A 64 2.42 -9.57 4.13
C PHE A 64 2.81 -10.94 3.57
N SER A 65 1.90 -11.67 2.92
CA SER A 65 2.21 -12.97 2.30
C SER A 65 3.13 -12.84 1.07
N ARG A 66 3.10 -11.70 0.37
CA ARG A 66 3.93 -11.40 -0.79
C ARG A 66 4.06 -9.89 -1.00
N VAL A 67 5.14 -9.45 -1.62
CA VAL A 67 5.27 -8.06 -2.07
C VAL A 67 4.54 -7.90 -3.39
N THR A 68 3.56 -6.99 -3.44
CA THR A 68 2.84 -6.64 -4.67
C THR A 68 3.42 -5.35 -5.27
N PRO A 69 3.20 -5.06 -6.56
CA PRO A 69 3.59 -3.77 -7.14
C PRO A 69 3.04 -2.57 -6.33
N LEU A 70 1.79 -2.67 -5.87
CA LEU A 70 1.18 -1.64 -5.02
C LEU A 70 1.91 -1.50 -3.68
N ALA A 71 2.41 -2.59 -3.08
CA ALA A 71 3.21 -2.49 -1.86
C ALA A 71 4.50 -1.69 -2.07
N LEU A 72 5.08 -1.72 -3.28
CA LEU A 72 6.24 -0.90 -3.62
C LEU A 72 5.87 0.59 -3.63
N ASP A 73 4.73 0.94 -4.24
CA ASP A 73 4.24 2.32 -4.26
C ASP A 73 3.91 2.82 -2.85
N ILE A 74 3.24 1.99 -2.03
CA ILE A 74 2.91 2.29 -0.64
C ILE A 74 4.18 2.46 0.21
N ALA A 75 5.23 1.66 -0.03
CA ALA A 75 6.48 1.80 0.70
C ALA A 75 7.21 3.13 0.39
N LEU A 76 7.05 3.66 -0.83
CA LEU A 76 7.66 4.93 -1.23
C LEU A 76 6.87 6.15 -0.75
N ASP A 77 5.56 6.18 -1.00
CA ASP A 77 4.76 7.40 -0.83
C ASP A 77 3.67 7.27 0.24
N GLY A 78 3.44 6.06 0.76
CA GLY A 78 2.33 5.79 1.67
C GLY A 78 2.45 6.61 2.95
N ILE A 79 1.32 7.17 3.38
CA ILE A 79 1.20 7.92 4.64
C ILE A 79 0.45 7.05 5.62
N ILE A 80 1.12 6.66 6.71
CA ILE A 80 0.51 5.86 7.78
C ILE A 80 -0.39 6.79 8.59
N LEU A 81 -1.70 6.60 8.47
CA LEU A 81 -2.71 7.34 9.22
C LEU A 81 -2.94 6.73 10.59
N TYR A 82 -2.78 5.41 10.71
CA TYR A 82 -2.98 4.64 11.93
C TYR A 82 -2.15 3.36 11.91
N ASP A 83 -1.50 3.02 13.02
CA ASP A 83 -0.78 1.75 13.20
C ASP A 83 -0.88 1.30 14.68
N ASN A 84 -1.67 0.25 14.92
CA ASN A 84 -1.84 -0.41 16.22
C ASN A 84 -1.17 -1.79 16.27
N SER A 85 -0.19 -2.03 15.40
CA SER A 85 0.63 -3.25 15.37
C SER A 85 1.92 -3.14 16.18
N GLN A 86 1.98 -2.18 17.12
CA GLN A 86 3.21 -1.79 17.83
C GLN A 86 4.35 -1.42 16.87
N GLY A 87 4.01 -0.76 15.77
CA GLY A 87 4.96 -0.29 14.75
C GLY A 87 5.37 -1.35 13.71
N THR A 88 4.87 -2.58 13.79
CA THR A 88 5.23 -3.67 12.86
C THR A 88 4.97 -3.28 11.40
N VAL A 89 3.80 -2.69 11.09
CA VAL A 89 3.45 -2.25 9.73
C VAL A 89 4.39 -1.15 9.26
N SER A 90 4.63 -0.15 10.11
CA SER A 90 5.55 0.95 9.83
C SER A 90 6.97 0.46 9.53
N THR A 91 7.49 -0.46 10.34
CA THR A 91 8.82 -1.07 10.15
C THR A 91 8.90 -1.85 8.86
N ARG A 92 7.92 -2.72 8.55
CA ARG A 92 7.92 -3.50 7.31
C ARG A 92 7.92 -2.63 6.04
N LEU A 93 7.17 -1.52 6.05
CA LEU A 93 7.18 -0.57 4.93
C LEU A 93 8.52 0.17 4.82
N ALA A 94 9.12 0.56 5.95
CA ALA A 94 10.43 1.19 5.98
C ALA A 94 11.53 0.25 5.47
N ASP A 95 11.51 -1.02 5.86
CA ASP A 95 12.44 -2.06 5.42
C ASP A 95 12.30 -2.31 3.91
N LEU A 96 11.07 -2.42 3.41
CA LEU A 96 10.83 -2.57 1.97
C LEU A 96 11.37 -1.36 1.20
N ARG A 97 11.13 -0.13 1.67
CA ARG A 97 11.69 1.09 1.06
C ARG A 97 13.21 1.07 1.06
N GLN A 98 13.84 0.67 2.16
CA GLN A 98 15.30 0.55 2.26
C GLN A 98 15.83 -0.49 1.27
N LYS A 99 15.18 -1.64 1.15
CA LYS A 99 15.52 -2.70 0.21
C LYS A 99 15.44 -2.24 -1.24
N LEU A 100 14.39 -1.52 -1.62
CA LEU A 100 14.26 -0.92 -2.95
C LEU A 100 15.42 0.02 -3.27
N ASN A 101 15.79 0.88 -2.33
CA ASN A 101 16.94 1.78 -2.46
C ASN A 101 18.26 1.02 -2.61
N GLN A 102 18.49 -0.03 -1.82
CA GLN A 102 19.71 -0.85 -1.88
C GLN A 102 19.83 -1.64 -3.18
N MET A 103 18.72 -2.20 -3.67
CA MET A 103 18.71 -2.93 -4.95
C MET A 103 18.76 -1.98 -6.16
N GLY A 104 18.56 -0.68 -5.95
CA GLY A 104 18.54 0.31 -7.03
C GLY A 104 17.28 0.23 -7.90
N LEU A 105 16.18 -0.32 -7.39
CA LEU A 105 14.88 -0.27 -8.06
C LEU A 105 14.27 1.09 -7.78
N LYS A 106 14.12 1.91 -8.82
CA LYS A 106 13.61 3.28 -8.71
C LYS A 106 12.35 3.45 -9.52
N ARG A 107 11.49 4.37 -9.07
CA ARG A 107 10.30 4.79 -9.80
C ARG A 107 10.54 6.17 -10.41
N GLN A 108 10.19 6.35 -11.67
CA GLN A 108 10.31 7.62 -12.40
C GLN A 108 9.01 7.95 -13.13
N ALA A 109 8.60 9.22 -13.07
CA ALA A 109 7.47 9.73 -13.82
C ALA A 109 7.79 9.79 -15.32
N ILE A 110 6.85 9.35 -16.15
CA ILE A 110 6.93 9.35 -17.61
C ILE A 110 5.79 10.14 -18.26
N GLY A 111 5.24 11.10 -17.54
CA GLY A 111 4.11 11.92 -17.96
C GLY A 111 3.50 12.63 -16.76
N ASN A 112 2.26 13.10 -16.91
CA ASN A 112 1.59 13.82 -15.84
C ASN A 112 1.14 12.90 -14.68
N ASN A 113 0.81 11.64 -14.96
CA ASN A 113 0.32 10.68 -13.95
C ASN A 113 0.85 9.24 -14.14
N ASP A 114 1.77 9.03 -15.08
CA ASP A 114 2.30 7.72 -15.41
C ASP A 114 3.67 7.52 -14.77
N TRP A 115 3.86 6.35 -14.19
CA TRP A 115 5.07 6.00 -13.46
C TRP A 115 5.63 4.67 -13.95
N LEU A 116 6.94 4.60 -14.14
CA LEU A 116 7.64 3.36 -14.46
C LEU A 116 8.67 3.02 -13.41
N TRP A 117 8.74 1.73 -13.10
CA TRP A 117 9.81 1.15 -12.32
C TRP A 117 10.97 0.79 -13.24
N PHE A 118 12.18 1.18 -12.86
CA PHE A 118 13.40 0.89 -13.61
C PHE A 118 14.54 0.55 -12.65
N TRP A 119 15.43 -0.30 -13.13
CA TRP A 119 16.65 -0.64 -12.41
C TRP A 119 17.73 0.38 -12.72
N GLN A 120 18.32 0.98 -11.68
CA GLN A 120 19.54 1.77 -11.83
C GLN A 120 20.71 0.88 -12.30
N SER A 121 20.78 -0.35 -11.79
CA SER A 121 21.65 -1.42 -12.28
C SER A 121 20.87 -2.72 -12.23
N PHE A 122 20.61 -3.34 -13.38
CA PHE A 122 19.80 -4.55 -13.45
C PHE A 122 20.51 -5.73 -12.75
N PRO A 123 19.89 -6.35 -11.72
CA PRO A 123 20.54 -7.39 -10.91
C PRO A 123 20.57 -8.78 -11.58
N GLY A 124 20.21 -8.90 -12.86
CA GLY A 124 20.01 -10.18 -13.56
C GLY A 124 18.56 -10.66 -13.49
N LEU A 125 18.26 -11.89 -13.93
CA LEU A 125 16.87 -12.40 -13.99
C LEU A 125 16.39 -13.08 -12.69
N ASN A 126 17.29 -13.38 -11.76
CA ASN A 126 17.00 -14.18 -10.57
C ASN A 126 16.73 -13.33 -9.31
N TRP A 127 16.28 -12.08 -9.48
CA TRP A 127 15.94 -11.22 -8.36
C TRP A 127 14.54 -11.52 -7.83
N GLN A 128 14.36 -11.33 -6.53
CA GLN A 128 13.06 -11.40 -5.87
C GLN A 128 12.99 -10.32 -4.79
N ILE A 129 11.80 -9.78 -4.57
CA ILE A 129 11.53 -8.83 -3.49
C ILE A 129 10.46 -9.47 -2.61
N ASN A 130 10.86 -9.81 -1.39
CA ASN A 130 9.99 -10.38 -0.38
C ASN A 130 10.02 -9.48 0.86
N TRP A 131 8.94 -9.52 1.63
CA TRP A 131 8.91 -8.93 2.97
C TRP A 131 9.96 -9.62 3.82
N GLU A 132 10.63 -8.87 4.69
CA GLU A 132 11.51 -9.48 5.69
C GLU A 132 10.68 -10.36 6.64
N GLU A 133 11.23 -11.53 6.99
CA GLU A 133 10.73 -12.32 8.11
C GLU A 133 11.10 -11.57 9.39
N THR A 134 10.18 -10.80 9.95
CA THR A 134 10.37 -10.27 11.30
C THR A 134 10.41 -11.47 12.25
N ALA A 135 11.57 -11.70 12.87
CA ALA A 135 11.79 -12.71 13.90
C ALA A 135 10.87 -12.53 15.12
#